data_AF-A0A836QPF5-F1
#
_entry.id   AF-A0A836QPF5-F1
#
_cell.length_a   1.000
_cell.length_b   1.000
_cell.length_c   1.000
_cell.angle_alpha   90.00
_cell.angle_beta   90.00
_cell.angle_gamma   90.00
#
_symmetry.space_group_name_H-M   'P 1'
#
loop_
_entity.id
_entity.type
_entity.pdbx_description
1 polymer ?
#
loop_
_entity_poly.entity_id
_entity_poly.type
_entity_poly.pdbx_seq_one_letter_code
_entity_poly.pdbx_strand_id
1 'polypeptide(L)'
;DFMQRISELDEPMAAMLDEAAKDGKVPRLLASFTVSDEQRVTAQVGIEYIPEGDMLANLIPGENIFVIYTDWYSEMPLVISGPGAGKHVTAGGVQSDLNQLLGKLAVGV
;
A
#
# COMPACT_ATOMS: atom_id res chain seq x y z
N ASP A 1 -21.95 17.85 -10.25
CA ASP A 1 -22.17 16.61 -11.04
C ASP A 1 -21.66 15.36 -10.33
N PHE A 2 -20.34 15.11 -10.17
CA PHE A 2 -19.85 13.90 -9.47
C PHE A 2 -20.23 13.82 -7.99
N MET A 3 -19.85 14.82 -7.18
CA MET A 3 -20.12 14.80 -5.72
C MET A 3 -21.61 14.77 -5.37
N GLN A 4 -22.48 15.23 -6.27
CA GLN A 4 -23.93 15.19 -6.07
C GLN A 4 -24.52 13.79 -6.26
N ARG A 5 -23.76 12.90 -6.93
CA ARG A 5 -24.16 11.53 -7.27
C ARG A 5 -23.31 10.48 -6.56
N ILE A 6 -22.42 10.90 -5.65
CA ILE A 6 -21.48 9.99 -4.98
C ILE A 6 -22.21 8.89 -4.20
N SER A 7 -23.40 9.17 -3.68
CA SER A 7 -24.24 8.20 -2.97
C SER A 7 -24.75 7.05 -3.85
N GLU A 8 -24.68 7.18 -5.18
CA GLU A 8 -24.96 6.06 -6.09
C GLU A 8 -23.93 4.93 -5.95
N LEU A 9 -22.78 5.20 -5.31
CA LEU A 9 -21.77 4.19 -4.99
C LEU A 9 -21.98 3.53 -3.62
N ASP A 10 -22.87 4.03 -2.77
CA ASP A 10 -23.00 3.53 -1.40
C ASP A 10 -23.49 2.07 -1.37
N GLU A 11 -24.53 1.75 -2.15
CA GLU A 11 -25.08 0.40 -2.25
C GLU A 11 -24.05 -0.62 -2.79
N PRO A 12 -23.39 -0.42 -3.94
CA PRO A 12 -22.43 -1.40 -4.44
C PRO A 12 -21.22 -1.54 -3.51
N MET A 13 -20.77 -0.48 -2.85
CA MET A 13 -19.67 -0.54 -1.88
C MET A 13 -20.06 -1.30 -0.60
N ALA A 14 -21.28 -1.11 -0.11
CA ALA A 14 -21.82 -1.89 1.01
C ALA A 14 -21.94 -3.37 0.65
N ALA A 15 -22.43 -3.68 -0.56
CA ALA A 15 -22.51 -5.06 -1.04
C ALA A 15 -21.13 -5.74 -1.13
N MET A 16 -20.08 -5.02 -1.57
CA MET A 16 -18.70 -5.54 -1.56
C MET A 16 -18.20 -5.85 -0.14
N LEU A 17 -18.51 -4.98 0.83
CA LEU A 17 -18.14 -5.19 2.23
C LEU A 17 -18.87 -6.40 2.81
N ASP A 18 -20.18 -6.50 2.59
CA ASP A 18 -21.01 -7.60 3.09
C ASP A 18 -20.60 -8.94 2.48
N GLU A 19 -20.25 -8.97 1.19
CA GLU A 19 -19.77 -10.18 0.52
C GLU A 19 -18.42 -10.62 1.09
N ALA A 20 -17.48 -9.68 1.28
CA ALA A 20 -16.18 -9.98 1.89
C ALA A 20 -16.32 -10.54 3.31
N ALA A 21 -17.26 -9.98 4.09
CA ALA A 21 -17.49 -10.38 5.48
C ALA A 21 -17.96 -11.84 5.62
N LYS A 22 -18.64 -12.39 4.60
CA LYS A 22 -19.05 -13.82 4.59
C LYS A 22 -17.85 -14.78 4.69
N ASP A 23 -16.70 -14.35 4.17
CA ASP A 23 -15.44 -15.09 4.20
C ASP A 23 -14.48 -14.59 5.31
N GLY A 24 -14.92 -13.73 6.22
CA GLY A 24 -14.08 -13.13 7.27
C GLY A 24 -13.01 -12.18 6.70
N LYS A 25 -13.33 -11.49 5.60
CA LYS A 25 -12.44 -10.57 4.89
C LYS A 25 -13.01 -9.16 4.82
N VAL A 26 -12.14 -8.22 4.47
CA VAL A 26 -12.49 -6.82 4.21
C VAL A 26 -11.92 -6.35 2.87
N PRO A 27 -12.66 -5.52 2.11
CA PRO A 27 -12.13 -4.94 0.88
C PRO A 27 -11.08 -3.88 1.19
N ARG A 28 -9.97 -3.89 0.45
CA ARG A 28 -8.90 -2.90 0.54
C ARG A 28 -8.40 -2.56 -0.87
N LEU A 29 -8.14 -1.28 -1.14
CA LEU A 29 -7.50 -0.85 -2.38
C LEU A 29 -6.00 -1.09 -2.28
N LEU A 30 -5.49 -2.08 -3.00
CA LEU A 30 -4.08 -2.48 -2.96
C LEU A 30 -3.40 -2.22 -4.31
N ALA A 31 -2.12 -1.96 -4.22
CA ALA A 31 -1.19 -2.15 -5.32
C ALA A 31 -0.33 -3.37 -4.99
N SER A 32 -0.19 -4.30 -5.94
CA SER A 32 0.71 -5.44 -5.79
C SER A 32 1.71 -5.50 -6.94
N PHE A 33 2.90 -6.00 -6.62
CA PHE A 33 4.00 -6.19 -7.55
C PHE A 33 4.65 -7.54 -7.22
N THR A 34 4.72 -8.43 -8.21
CA THR A 34 5.26 -9.77 -8.03
C THR A 34 6.21 -10.10 -9.18
N VAL A 35 7.29 -10.79 -8.85
CA VAL A 35 8.20 -11.42 -9.81
C VAL A 35 8.07 -12.92 -9.66
N SER A 36 7.67 -13.63 -10.73
CA SER A 36 7.58 -15.09 -10.71
C SER A 36 8.96 -15.74 -10.87
N ASP A 37 9.07 -17.03 -10.59
CA ASP A 37 10.29 -17.82 -10.79
C ASP A 37 10.84 -17.72 -12.24
N GLU A 38 9.95 -17.63 -13.23
CA GLU A 38 10.30 -17.42 -14.65
C GLU A 38 10.73 -15.98 -14.99
N GLN A 39 11.03 -15.14 -13.99
CA GLN A 39 11.39 -13.72 -14.13
C GLN A 39 10.32 -12.86 -14.80
N ARG A 40 9.05 -13.28 -14.74
CA ARG A 40 7.92 -12.50 -15.23
C ARG A 40 7.46 -11.53 -14.14
N VAL A 41 7.38 -10.26 -14.50
CA VAL A 41 6.87 -9.19 -13.62
C VAL A 41 5.37 -9.01 -13.84
N THR A 42 4.62 -8.92 -12.74
CA THR A 42 3.19 -8.57 -12.74
C THR A 42 2.95 -7.44 -11.75
N ALA A 43 2.23 -6.41 -12.17
CA ALA A 43 1.83 -5.30 -11.33
C ALA A 43 0.34 -5.01 -11.54
N GLN A 44 -0.40 -4.80 -10.46
CA GLN A 44 -1.83 -4.48 -10.51
C GLN A 44 -2.23 -3.53 -9.40
N VAL A 45 -3.31 -2.79 -9.63
CA VAL A 45 -3.98 -1.96 -8.63
C VAL A 45 -5.47 -2.26 -8.68
N GLY A 46 -6.07 -2.53 -7.53
CA GLY A 46 -7.47 -2.92 -7.47
C GLY A 46 -7.95 -3.18 -6.05
N ILE A 47 -9.25 -3.45 -5.93
CA ILE A 47 -9.83 -3.91 -4.67
C ILE A 47 -9.46 -5.39 -4.50
N GLU A 48 -8.84 -5.70 -3.37
CA GLU A 48 -8.54 -7.04 -2.91
C GLU A 48 -9.31 -7.33 -1.62
N TYR A 49 -9.69 -8.59 -1.40
CA TYR A 49 -10.39 -9.03 -0.20
C TYR A 49 -9.41 -9.67 0.77
N ILE A 50 -9.08 -8.94 1.83
CA ILE A 50 -8.01 -9.27 2.77
C ILE A 50 -8.61 -9.84 4.06
N PRO A 51 -8.07 -10.95 4.63
CA PRO A 51 -8.52 -11.44 5.93
C PRO A 51 -8.45 -10.36 7.01
N GLU A 52 -9.45 -10.27 7.89
CA GLU A 52 -9.49 -9.21 8.93
C GLU A 52 -8.25 -9.20 9.85
N GLY A 53 -7.66 -10.37 10.09
CA GLY A 53 -6.45 -10.51 10.92
C GLY A 53 -5.13 -10.18 10.19
N ASP A 54 -5.17 -9.89 8.89
CA ASP A 54 -3.96 -9.58 8.12
C ASP A 54 -3.44 -8.17 8.44
N MET A 55 -2.13 -7.97 8.32
CA MET A 55 -1.50 -6.66 8.52
C MET A 55 -1.99 -5.62 7.51
N LEU A 56 -2.33 -6.03 6.29
CA LEU A 56 -2.90 -5.17 5.23
C LEU A 56 -4.35 -4.75 5.54
N ALA A 57 -5.06 -5.46 6.40
CA ALA A 57 -6.40 -5.07 6.82
C ALA A 57 -6.38 -3.96 7.90
N ASN A 58 -5.30 -3.89 8.68
CA ASN A 58 -5.20 -3.11 9.92
C ASN A 58 -4.43 -1.78 9.78
N LEU A 59 -4.71 -1.00 8.73
CA LEU A 59 -4.12 0.35 8.59
C LEU A 59 -4.73 1.35 9.57
N ILE A 60 -3.87 2.15 10.19
CA ILE A 60 -4.28 3.36 10.91
C ILE A 60 -4.66 4.44 9.88
N PRO A 61 -5.76 5.17 10.07
CA PRO A 61 -6.15 6.25 9.16
C PRO A 61 -5.02 7.26 8.90
N GLY A 62 -4.68 7.47 7.63
CA GLY A 62 -3.61 8.39 7.21
C GLY A 62 -2.23 7.74 7.03
N GLU A 63 -2.09 6.45 7.37
CA GLU A 63 -0.89 5.68 7.09
C GLU A 63 -0.97 4.96 5.73
N ASN A 64 0.21 4.63 5.19
CA ASN A 64 0.37 3.62 4.16
C ASN A 64 1.12 2.42 4.76
N ILE A 65 0.94 1.25 4.17
CA ILE A 65 1.68 0.04 4.52
C ILE A 65 2.23 -0.63 3.26
N PHE A 66 3.45 -1.16 3.37
CA PHE A 66 4.05 -2.06 2.39
C PHE A 66 4.39 -3.36 3.10
N VAL A 67 3.98 -4.48 2.50
CA VAL A 67 4.33 -5.83 2.94
C VAL A 67 5.16 -6.46 1.83
N ILE A 68 6.42 -6.75 2.12
CA ILE A 68 7.42 -7.17 1.14
C ILE A 68 7.87 -8.59 1.47
N TYR A 69 7.58 -9.50 0.56
CA TYR A 69 8.05 -10.88 0.60
C TYR A 69 9.29 -11.03 -0.29
N THR A 70 10.28 -11.77 0.19
CA THR A 70 11.47 -12.17 -0.57
C THR A 70 11.86 -13.59 -0.18
N ASP A 71 12.84 -14.19 -0.87
CA ASP A 71 13.36 -15.51 -0.50
C ASP A 71 13.86 -15.58 0.95
N TRP A 72 14.36 -14.45 1.48
CA TRP A 72 14.87 -14.33 2.86
C TRP A 72 13.77 -14.01 3.86
N TYR A 73 12.68 -13.40 3.40
CA TYR A 73 11.53 -12.96 4.18
C TYR A 73 10.23 -13.60 3.64
N SER A 74 10.25 -14.92 3.50
CA SER A 74 9.15 -15.69 2.89
C SER A 74 8.05 -16.03 3.89
N GLU A 75 8.40 -16.36 5.13
CA GLU A 75 7.45 -16.69 6.21
C GLU A 75 7.05 -15.45 7.03
N MET A 76 8.01 -14.55 7.28
CA MET A 76 7.78 -13.29 7.99
C MET A 76 8.20 -12.13 7.08
N PRO A 77 7.25 -11.48 6.38
CA PRO A 77 7.58 -10.42 5.44
C PRO A 77 8.16 -9.19 6.13
N LEU A 78 8.91 -8.40 5.38
CA LEU A 78 9.29 -7.05 5.82
C LEU A 78 8.06 -6.14 5.72
N VAL A 79 7.69 -5.53 6.84
CA VAL A 79 6.59 -4.57 6.90
C VAL A 79 7.09 -3.17 7.16
N ILE A 80 6.69 -2.26 6.28
CA ILE A 80 6.99 -0.83 6.39
C ILE A 80 5.66 -0.09 6.48
N SER A 81 5.39 0.56 7.60
CA SER A 81 4.20 1.38 7.81
C SER A 81 4.54 2.76 8.34
N GLY A 82 3.64 3.71 8.12
CA GLY A 82 3.73 5.06 8.65
C GLY A 82 2.96 6.07 7.80
N PRO A 83 3.04 7.37 8.15
CA PRO A 83 2.28 8.40 7.44
C PRO A 83 2.59 8.40 5.94
N GLY A 84 1.56 8.13 5.14
CA GLY A 84 1.70 7.97 3.69
C GLY A 84 1.66 9.29 2.92
N ALA A 85 1.09 10.32 3.54
CA ALA A 85 0.96 11.65 2.97
C ALA A 85 1.01 12.73 4.06
N GLY A 86 1.51 13.91 3.71
CA GLY A 86 1.50 15.06 4.59
C GLY A 86 2.69 15.97 4.34
N LYS A 87 2.48 17.29 4.45
CA LYS A 87 3.50 18.31 4.13
C LYS A 87 4.88 18.05 4.75
N HIS A 88 4.92 17.64 6.02
CA HIS A 88 6.17 17.46 6.76
C HIS A 88 6.87 16.15 6.40
N VAL A 89 6.11 15.05 6.27
CA VAL A 89 6.70 13.73 5.95
C VAL A 89 7.19 13.69 4.51
N THR A 90 6.45 14.28 3.58
CA THR A 90 6.87 14.38 2.17
C THR A 90 8.10 15.28 2.02
N ALA A 91 8.15 16.44 2.71
CA ALA A 91 9.33 17.32 2.68
C ALA A 91 10.56 16.65 3.31
N GLY A 92 10.38 15.90 4.40
CA GLY A 92 11.46 15.13 5.02
C GLY A 92 12.07 14.08 4.08
N GLY A 93 11.23 13.38 3.31
CA GLY A 93 11.68 12.46 2.27
C GLY A 93 12.58 13.15 1.22
N VAL A 94 12.10 14.26 0.65
CA VAL A 94 12.86 15.05 -0.34
C VAL A 94 14.18 15.56 0.24
N GLN A 95 14.18 16.06 1.48
CA GLN A 95 15.39 16.53 2.16
C GLN A 95 16.42 15.40 2.36
N SER A 96 15.96 14.21 2.74
CA SER A 96 16.81 13.02 2.90
C SER A 96 17.51 12.66 1.59
N ASP A 97 16.75 12.62 0.49
CA ASP A 97 17.29 12.31 -0.85
C ASP A 97 18.31 13.36 -1.30
N LEU A 98 18.04 14.64 -1.06
CA LEU A 98 18.99 15.72 -1.34
C LEU A 98 20.30 15.53 -0.58
N ASN A 99 20.24 15.21 0.72
CA ASN A 99 21.43 14.98 1.53
C ASN A 99 22.24 13.78 1.02
N GLN A 100 21.57 12.68 0.65
CA GLN A 100 22.23 11.52 0.04
C GLN A 100 22.91 11.85 -1.29
N LEU A 101 22.26 12.65 -2.14
CA LEU A 101 22.83 13.12 -3.41
C LEU A 101 24.08 13.96 -3.19
N LEU A 102 24.02 14.94 -2.27
CA LEU A 102 25.16 15.78 -1.94
C LEU A 102 26.34 14.97 -1.42
N GLY A 103 26.09 13.97 -0.55
CA GLY A 103 27.13 13.06 -0.07
C GLY A 103 27.81 12.29 -1.20
N LYS A 104 27.04 11.78 -2.18
CA LYS A 104 27.60 11.08 -3.34
C LYS A 104 28.44 11.99 -4.24
N LEU A 105 28.01 13.24 -4.44
CA LEU A 105 28.75 14.21 -5.24
C LEU A 105 30.04 14.67 -4.54
N ALA A 106 30.02 14.81 -3.22
CA ALA A 106 31.18 15.24 -2.44
C ALA A 106 32.32 14.23 -2.42
N VAL A 107 32.03 12.94 -2.62
CA VAL A 107 33.05 11.86 -2.71
C VAL A 107 33.61 11.73 -4.13
N GLY A 108 32.98 12.35 -5.13
CA GLY A 108 33.41 12.37 -6.53
C GLY A 108 34.29 13.56 -6.93
N VAL A 109 34.73 14.40 -5.98
CA VAL A 109 35.65 15.53 -6.17
C VAL A 109 36.94 15.28 -5.40
#